data_AF-A0A519RYY3-F1
#
_entry.id   AF-A0A519RYY3-F1
#
_cell.length_a   1.000
_cell.length_b   1.000
_cell.length_c   1.000
_cell.angle_alpha   90.00
_cell.angle_beta   90.00
_cell.angle_gamma   90.00
#
_symmetry.space_group_name_H-M   'P 1'
#
loop_
_entity.id
_entity.type
_entity.pdbx_description
1 polymer ?
#
loop_
_entity_poly.entity_id
_entity_poly.type
_entity_poly.pdbx_seq_one_letter_code
_entity_poly.pdbx_strand_id
1 'polypeptide(L)' 'MTIEQLIWLVPLLPFLGFVINGLGRKSLSKGLVGIIGSGVILASFIISVVIFFSLQGDTQKSHEVFLFDWISAGT' A
#
# COMPACT_ATOMS: atom_id res chain seq x y z
N MET A 1 11.86 -11.57 -6.04
CA MET A 1 11.04 -10.37 -5.88
C MET A 1 11.94 -9.29 -5.30
N THR A 2 12.13 -8.16 -5.97
CA THR A 2 12.90 -7.04 -5.42
C THR A 2 12.01 -6.21 -4.49
N ILE A 3 12.61 -5.37 -3.63
CA ILE A 3 11.88 -4.60 -2.63
C ILE A 3 10.93 -3.58 -3.29
N GLU A 4 11.30 -3.05 -4.45
CA GLU A 4 10.51 -2.06 -5.21
C GLU A 4 9.21 -2.67 -5.76
N GLN A 5 9.18 -3.99 -5.98
CA GLN A 5 7.97 -4.70 -6.39
C GLN A 5 6.89 -4.74 -5.31
N LEU A 6 7.19 -4.30 -4.09
CA LEU A 6 6.20 -4.16 -3.00
C LEU A 6 5.44 -2.83 -3.06
N ILE A 7 5.74 -1.94 -4.00
CA ILE A 7 5.14 -0.58 -4.08
C ILE A 7 3.61 -0.59 -4.18
N TRP A 8 3.00 -1.62 -4.76
CA TRP A 8 1.54 -1.78 -4.84
C TRP A 8 0.88 -1.98 -3.47
N LEU A 9 1.62 -2.40 -2.45
CA LEU A 9 1.11 -2.51 -1.08
C LEU A 9 0.83 -1.14 -0.45
N VAL A 10 1.55 -0.11 -0.85
CA VAL A 10 1.42 1.26 -0.30
C VAL A 10 0.01 1.81 -0.46
N PRO A 11 -0.65 1.75 -1.64
CA PRO A 11 -2.06 2.13 -1.77
C PRO A 11 -3.04 1.01 -1.36
N LEU A 12 -2.65 -0.26 -1.42
CA LEU A 12 -3.54 -1.36 -1.08
C LEU A 12 -3.83 -1.45 0.42
N LEU A 13 -2.82 -1.28 1.28
CA LEU A 13 -3.01 -1.37 2.73
C LEU A 13 -4.00 -0.31 3.26
N PRO A 14 -3.93 0.98 2.89
CA PRO A 14 -4.93 1.97 3.24
C PRO A 14 -6.32 1.62 2.70
N PHE A 15 -6.40 1.09 1.47
CA PHE A 15 -7.66 0.64 0.90
C PHE A 15 -8.26 -0.54 1.69
N LEU A 16 -7.44 -1.51 2.10
CA LEU A 16 -7.88 -2.61 2.97
C LEU A 16 -8.37 -2.09 4.32
N GLY A 17 -7.65 -1.16 4.95
CA GLY A 17 -8.12 -0.54 6.19
C GLY A 17 -9.44 0.22 6.02
N PHE A 18 -9.60 0.92 4.89
CA PHE A 18 -10.87 1.55 4.51
C PHE A 18 -12.00 0.53 4.35
N VAL A 19 -11.79 -0.55 3.60
CA VAL A 19 -12.81 -1.60 3.38
C VAL A 19 -13.18 -2.27 4.71
N ILE A 20 -12.19 -2.65 5.53
CA ILE A 20 -12.41 -3.32 6.81
C ILE A 20 -13.17 -2.40 7.77
N ASN A 21 -12.74 -1.15 7.95
CA ASN A 21 -13.42 -0.22 8.84
C ASN A 21 -14.79 0.22 8.29
N GLY A 22 -14.90 0.39 6.98
CA GLY A 22 -16.13 0.80 6.29
C GLY A 22 -17.23 -0.25 6.37
N LEU A 23 -16.91 -1.51 6.06
CA LEU A 23 -17.86 -2.64 6.16
C LEU A 23 -18.09 -3.06 7.62
N GLY A 24 -17.03 -3.03 8.43
CA GLY A 24 -17.06 -3.41 9.85
C GLY A 24 -17.63 -2.36 10.80
N ARG A 25 -18.11 -1.20 10.32
CA ARG A 25 -18.52 -0.04 11.14
C ARG A 25 -19.50 -0.33 12.28
N LYS A 26 -20.31 -1.39 12.20
CA LYS A 26 -21.29 -1.78 13.23
C LYS A 26 -20.88 -3.02 14.03
N SER A 27 -19.81 -3.70 13.61
CA SER A 27 -19.37 -4.99 14.17
C SER A 27 -18.03 -4.88 14.91
N LEU A 28 -17.22 -3.87 14.60
CA LEU A 28 -15.91 -3.63 15.22
C LEU A 28 -16.02 -2.65 16.39
N SER A 29 -15.21 -2.87 17.43
CA SER A 29 -15.11 -1.93 18.54
C SER A 29 -14.37 -0.64 18.11
N LYS A 30 -14.62 0.47 18.82
CA LYS A 30 -13.94 1.75 18.55
C LYS A 30 -12.41 1.64 18.59
N GLY A 31 -11.89 0.86 19.53
CA GLY A 31 -10.45 0.62 19.64
C GLY A 31 -9.89 -0.12 18.43
N LEU A 32 -10.59 -1.15 17.96
CA LEU A 32 -10.16 -1.94 16.81
C LEU A 32 -10.17 -1.12 15.52
N VAL A 33 -11.21 -0.30 15.31
CA VAL A 33 -11.29 0.65 14.19
C VAL A 33 -10.10 1.61 14.19
N GLY A 34 -9.74 2.16 15.35
CA GLY A 34 -8.59 3.04 15.52
C GLY A 34 -7.26 2.35 15.18
N ILE A 35 -7.04 1.14 15.72
CA ILE A 35 -5.82 0.35 15.47
C ILE A 35 -5.69 -0.02 13.99
N ILE A 36 -6.77 -0.46 13.35
CA ILE A 36 -6.74 -0.80 11.92
C ILE A 36 -6.45 0.46 11.09
N GLY A 37 -7.17 1.56 11.36
CA GLY A 37 -7.04 2.80 10.62
C GLY A 37 -5.64 3.39 10.67
N SER A 38 -5.04 3.48 11.85
CA SER A 38 -3.66 4.00 11.99
C SER A 38 -2.60 2.97 11.59
N GLY A 39 -2.83 1.68 11.90
CA GLY A 39 -1.90 0.59 11.63
C GLY A 39 -1.63 0.39 10.14
N VAL A 40 -2.66 0.45 9.29
CA VAL A 40 -2.44 0.31 7.84
C VAL A 40 -1.66 1.49 7.25
N ILE A 41 -1.86 2.70 7.77
CA ILE A 41 -1.12 3.89 7.33
C ILE A 41 0.34 3.78 7.78
N LEU A 42 0.59 3.39 9.03
CA LEU A 42 1.95 3.17 9.53
C LEU A 42 2.68 2.09 8.73
N ALA A 43 2.03 0.96 8.46
CA ALA A 43 2.61 -0.12 7.67
C ALA A 43 2.96 0.36 6.24
N SER A 44 2.05 1.10 5.60
CA SER A 44 2.29 1.69 4.26
C SER A 44 3.48 2.64 4.28
N PHE A 45 3.59 3.48 5.31
CA PHE A 45 4.69 4.41 5.48
C PHE A 45 6.04 3.69 5.66
N ILE A 46 6.09 2.65 6.50
CA ILE A 46 7.30 1.83 6.68
C ILE A 46 7.74 1.21 5.35
N ILE A 47 6.82 0.66 4.57
CA ILE A 47 7.12 0.10 3.24
C ILE A 47 7.70 1.19 2.33
N SER A 48 7.09 2.38 2.28
CA SER A 48 7.62 3.50 1.49
C SER A 48 9.04 3.90 1.90
N VAL A 49 9.34 3.94 3.21
CA VAL A 49 10.69 4.26 3.73
C VAL A 49 11.70 3.18 3.34
N VAL A 50 11.33 1.90 3.44
CA VAL A 50 12.20 0.78 3.05
C VAL A 50 12.51 0.83 1.55
N ILE A 51 11.50 1.08 0.71
CA ILE A 51 11.69 1.24 -0.74
C ILE A 51 12.57 2.46 -1.03
N PHE A 52 12.36 3.59 -0.35
CA PHE A 52 13.18 4.79 -0.52
C PHE A 52 14.66 4.53 -0.23
N PHE A 53 14.99 3.85 0.87
CA PHE A 53 16.37 3.50 1.18
C PHE A 53 16.96 2.46 0.22
N SER A 54 16.13 1.54 -0.31
CA SER A 54 16.55 0.62 -1.39
C SER A 54 16.99 1.40 -2.63
N LEU A 55 16.15 2.34 -3.10
CA LEU A 55 16.47 3.23 -4.23
C LEU A 55 17.71 4.09 -3.96
N GLN A 56 17.90 4.56 -2.73
CA GLN A 56 19.09 5.34 -2.34
C GLN A 56 20.40 4.53 -2.44
N GLY A 57 20.34 3.20 -2.31
CA GLY A 57 21.47 2.29 -2.49
C GLY A 57 21.69 1.79 -3.93
N ASP A 58 20.68 1.84 -4.79
CA ASP A 58 20.75 1.32 -6.17
C ASP A 58 21.54 2.25 -7.11
N THR A 59 22.18 1.71 -8.15
CA THR A 59 22.75 2.51 -9.24
C THR A 59 21.66 3.18 -10.07
N GLN A 60 20.53 2.51 -10.28
CA GLN A 60 19.36 3.09 -10.95
C GLN A 60 18.42 3.68 -9.90
N LYS A 61 18.16 4.99 -9.98
CA LYS A 61 17.32 5.70 -8.99
C LYS A 61 15.83 5.73 -9.35
N SER A 62 15.44 5.07 -10.43
CA SER A 62 14.08 5.04 -10.94
C SER A 62 13.73 3.63 -11.39
N HIS A 63 12.62 3.13 -10.89
CA HIS A 63 12.08 1.82 -11.25
C HIS A 63 10.60 2.00 -11.58
N GLU A 64 10.20 1.47 -12.73
CA GLU A 64 8.81 1.40 -13.13
C GLU A 64 8.29 -0.01 -12.86
N VAL A 65 7.18 -0.10 -12.13
CA VAL A 65 6.52 -1.37 -11.82
C VAL A 65 5.19 -1.40 -12.57
N PHE A 66 5.16 -2.15 -13.67
CA PHE A 66 3.94 -2.46 -14.38
C PHE A 66 3.06 -3.38 -13.52
N LEU A 67 1.82 -2.96 -13.24
CA LEU A 67 0.87 -3.75 -12.45
C LEU A 67 -0.13 -4.48 -13.33
N PHE A 68 -0.86 -3.74 -14.18
CA PHE A 68 -1.83 -4.26 -15.14
C PHE A 68 -2.27 -3.14 -16.09
N ASP A 69 -2.84 -3.52 -17.24
CA ASP A 69 -3.56 -2.61 -18.12
C ASP A 69 -4.93 -2.30 -17.52
N TRP A 70 -5.20 -1.04 -17.16
CA TRP A 70 -6.44 -0.68 -16.50
C TRP A 70 -7.67 -0.80 -17.41
N ILE A 71 -7.60 -0.20 -18.60
CA ILE A 71 -8.68 -0.21 -19.59
C ILE A 71 -8.06 -0.33 -20.98
N SER A 72 -8.45 -1.36 -21.73
CA SER A 72 -8.15 -1.48 -23.16
C SER A 72 -9.34 -0.95 -23.96
N ALA A 73 -9.11 0.08 -24.77
CA ALA A 73 -10.12 0.65 -25.65
C ALA A 73 -9.51 0.89 -27.03
N GLY A 74 -10.23 0.47 -28.07
CA GLY A 74 -9.73 0.43 -29.45
C GLY A 74 -9.08 -0.92 -29.81
N THR A 75 -8.66 -1.03 -31.08
CA THR A 75 -7.90 -2.14 -31.66
C THR A 75 -6.66 -1.61 -32.35
#